data_AF-A0A816NZT8-F1
#
_entry.id   AF-A0A816NZT8-F1
#
_cell.length_a   1.000
_cell.length_b   1.000
_cell.length_c   1.000
_cell.angle_alpha   90.00
_cell.angle_beta   90.00
_cell.angle_gamma   90.00
#
_symmetry.space_group_name_H-M   'P 1'
#
loop_
_entity.id
_entity.type
_entity.pdbx_description
1 polymer ?
#
loop_
_entity_poly.entity_id
_entity_poly.type
_entity_poly.pdbx_seq_one_letter_code
_entity_poly.pdbx_strand_id
1 'polypeptide(L)'
;MTTNQKFSNIPMSVRDVDECNDYFSKIQPELYKNFVGFWTQHQRFTKRCNPTTCSKVFIVDGHQKANRLVCQYKDVFDNSIYELGPVQMGCLHSPLRKARNVDHRYCQLHQPKIVTPVNDESIPIHQIVLENKETTLDKLALMEYVDKDGHYDDALCNVFRSGINSKLKISSYGFLATFLSCSVIVGFTEQPCSEGMRRVLHHILTILRFGQLPNAMCYDCACTLKLFINRHFGSNDLKSTDSTQFLTSLTMAIDRFHVKNHKRPICKTVMRPDHPCHNDIYASINTQVAEQGFSYLSKFKNSFRGYSYPKSTIFFTVLFHLKNCTTTGISSFEQAV
;
A
#
# COMPACT_ATOMS: atom_id res chain seq x y z
N MET A 1 16.07 -31.99 -17.50
CA MET A 1 14.77 -31.41 -17.10
C MET A 1 13.88 -31.37 -18.34
N THR A 2 12.88 -32.24 -18.41
CA THR A 2 11.88 -32.20 -19.49
C THR A 2 10.89 -31.08 -19.17
N THR A 3 11.05 -29.94 -19.85
CA THR A 3 10.08 -28.86 -19.79
C THR A 3 8.81 -29.32 -20.50
N ASN A 4 7.93 -30.00 -19.77
CA ASN A 4 6.51 -30.10 -20.14
C ASN A 4 5.92 -28.70 -20.07
N GLN A 5 6.21 -27.87 -21.07
CA GLN A 5 5.64 -26.55 -21.24
C GLN A 5 4.15 -26.72 -21.43
N LYS A 6 3.38 -26.55 -20.35
CA LYS A 6 1.96 -26.31 -20.44
C LYS A 6 1.78 -24.97 -21.15
N PHE A 7 1.49 -25.01 -22.45
CA PHE A 7 1.01 -23.85 -23.18
C PHE A 7 -0.24 -23.33 -22.46
N SER A 8 -0.15 -22.11 -21.95
CA SER A 8 -1.30 -21.42 -21.38
C SER A 8 -1.87 -20.54 -22.46
N ASN A 9 -3.09 -20.84 -22.91
CA ASN A 9 -3.82 -19.95 -23.80
C ASN A 9 -4.22 -18.70 -23.01
N ILE A 10 -3.58 -17.57 -23.30
CA ILE A 10 -3.95 -16.27 -22.75
C ILE A 10 -5.00 -15.69 -23.70
N PRO A 11 -6.26 -15.53 -23.27
CA PRO A 11 -7.26 -14.89 -24.11
C PRO A 11 -6.84 -13.43 -24.32
N MET A 12 -6.80 -12.99 -25.57
CA MET A 12 -6.48 -11.61 -25.94
C MET A 12 -7.47 -11.13 -26.97
N SER A 13 -8.22 -10.08 -26.62
CA SER A 13 -9.19 -9.44 -27.50
C SER A 13 -8.79 -7.99 -27.73
N VAL A 14 -8.84 -7.58 -28.99
CA VAL A 14 -8.71 -6.16 -29.36
C VAL A 14 -9.97 -5.37 -28.95
N ARG A 15 -11.10 -6.06 -28.73
CA ARG A 15 -12.41 -5.44 -28.44
C ARG A 15 -12.68 -5.34 -26.95
N ASP A 16 -12.28 -6.35 -26.19
CA ASP A 16 -12.41 -6.37 -24.75
C ASP A 16 -11.02 -6.25 -24.13
N VAL A 17 -10.69 -5.03 -23.72
CA VAL A 17 -9.40 -4.76 -23.07
C VAL A 17 -9.26 -5.62 -21.80
N ASP A 18 -10.34 -5.95 -21.11
CA ASP A 18 -10.40 -6.62 -19.81
C ASP A 18 -10.48 -8.15 -19.87
N GLU A 19 -10.48 -8.75 -21.07
CA GLU A 19 -10.55 -10.21 -21.25
C GLU A 19 -9.39 -10.97 -20.56
N CYS A 20 -8.20 -10.35 -20.49
CA CYS A 20 -7.06 -10.94 -19.80
C CYS A 20 -7.12 -10.85 -18.26
N ASN A 21 -8.10 -10.16 -17.67
CA ASN A 21 -8.10 -9.86 -16.23
C ASN A 21 -8.13 -11.13 -15.37
N ASP A 22 -8.86 -12.16 -15.80
CA ASP A 22 -8.93 -13.43 -15.09
C ASP A 22 -7.58 -14.15 -15.09
N TYR A 23 -6.86 -14.11 -16.22
CA TYR A 23 -5.51 -14.65 -16.31
C TYR A 23 -4.55 -13.87 -15.41
N PHE A 24 -4.55 -12.54 -15.48
CA PHE A 24 -3.69 -11.71 -14.65
C PHE A 24 -3.96 -11.89 -13.16
N SER A 25 -5.22 -12.00 -12.75
CA SER A 25 -5.59 -12.24 -11.35
C SER A 25 -5.07 -13.57 -10.84
N LYS A 26 -5.01 -14.60 -11.69
CA LYS A 26 -4.47 -15.92 -11.34
C LYS A 26 -2.95 -15.90 -11.15
N ILE A 27 -2.21 -15.17 -12.00
CA ILE A 27 -0.73 -15.17 -11.95
C ILE A 27 -0.16 -14.10 -11.02
N GLN A 28 -0.91 -13.04 -10.72
CA GLN A 28 -0.45 -11.89 -9.93
C GLN A 28 0.16 -12.30 -8.58
N PRO A 29 -0.45 -13.15 -7.74
CA PRO A 29 0.09 -13.47 -6.42
C PRO A 29 1.48 -14.13 -6.52
N GLU A 30 1.65 -15.08 -7.44
CA GLU A 30 2.92 -15.78 -7.63
C GLU A 30 3.98 -14.85 -8.23
N LEU A 31 3.60 -13.98 -9.17
CA LEU A 31 4.53 -12.99 -9.72
C LEU A 31 5.00 -12.01 -8.64
N TYR A 32 4.09 -11.54 -7.78
CA TYR A 32 4.42 -10.63 -6.69
C TYR A 32 5.31 -11.31 -5.64
N LYS A 33 4.99 -12.54 -5.24
CA LYS A 33 5.83 -13.35 -4.35
C LYS A 33 7.25 -13.49 -4.89
N ASN A 34 7.39 -13.84 -6.17
CA ASN A 34 8.71 -13.98 -6.80
C ASN A 34 9.46 -12.64 -6.89
N PHE A 35 8.75 -11.54 -7.18
CA PHE A 35 9.32 -10.20 -7.15
C PHE A 35 9.88 -9.84 -5.76
N VAL A 36 9.09 -10.01 -4.70
CA VAL A 36 9.51 -9.70 -3.32
C VAL A 36 10.68 -10.59 -2.90
N GLY A 37 10.56 -11.91 -3.11
CA GLY A 37 11.59 -12.87 -2.72
C GLY A 37 12.92 -12.61 -3.41
N PHE A 38 12.88 -12.27 -4.71
CA PHE A 38 14.08 -11.93 -5.47
C PHE A 38 14.74 -10.63 -4.98
N TRP A 39 13.98 -9.54 -4.87
CA TRP A 39 14.57 -8.23 -4.58
C TRP A 39 14.95 -8.01 -3.11
N THR A 40 14.30 -8.71 -2.17
CA THR A 40 14.75 -8.71 -0.76
C THR A 40 16.14 -9.35 -0.61
N GLN A 41 16.53 -10.24 -1.54
CA GLN A 41 17.83 -10.93 -1.54
C GLN A 41 18.81 -10.41 -2.60
N HIS A 42 18.56 -9.23 -3.18
CA HIS A 42 19.30 -8.74 -4.35
C HIS A 42 20.83 -8.69 -4.17
N GLN A 43 21.34 -8.52 -2.94
CA GLN A 43 22.78 -8.55 -2.63
C GLN A 43 23.47 -9.85 -3.05
N ARG A 44 22.73 -10.97 -3.16
CA ARG A 44 23.26 -12.24 -3.67
C ARG A 44 23.62 -12.17 -5.15
N PHE A 45 23.02 -11.25 -5.89
CA PHE A 45 23.07 -11.20 -7.35
C PHE A 45 23.72 -9.91 -7.90
N THR A 46 24.04 -8.94 -7.05
CA THR A 46 24.77 -7.72 -7.48
C THR A 46 25.96 -7.40 -6.59
N LYS A 47 27.07 -7.04 -7.24
CA LYS A 47 28.28 -6.49 -6.60
C LYS A 47 28.24 -4.96 -6.46
N ARG A 48 27.22 -4.29 -7.00
CA ARG A 48 27.12 -2.82 -6.97
C ARG A 48 26.63 -2.26 -5.63
N CYS A 49 26.04 -3.11 -4.80
CA CYS A 49 25.56 -2.71 -3.49
C CYS A 49 26.72 -2.61 -2.49
N ASN A 50 26.82 -1.51 -1.76
CA ASN A 50 27.75 -1.38 -0.65
C ASN A 50 27.29 -2.29 0.50
N PRO A 51 28.06 -3.32 0.91
CA PRO A 51 27.65 -4.26 1.96
C PRO A 51 27.41 -3.59 3.31
N THR A 52 28.03 -2.44 3.55
CA THR A 52 27.96 -1.72 4.83
C THR A 52 26.77 -0.78 4.93
N THR A 53 26.05 -0.49 3.85
CA THR A 53 24.91 0.45 3.87
C THR A 53 23.67 -0.08 3.16
N CYS A 54 23.84 -0.96 2.19
CA CYS A 54 22.76 -1.61 1.48
C CYS A 54 21.95 -2.49 2.42
N SER A 55 20.62 -2.40 2.32
CA SER A 55 19.70 -3.23 3.11
C SER A 55 19.91 -3.08 4.63
N LYS A 56 20.46 -1.96 5.09
CA LYS A 56 20.46 -1.64 6.53
C LYS A 56 19.11 -1.12 7.01
N VAL A 57 18.43 -0.39 6.14
CA VAL A 57 17.16 0.29 6.40
C VAL A 57 16.24 0.01 5.24
N PHE A 58 14.95 -0.20 5.53
CA PHE A 58 13.91 -0.08 4.53
C PHE A 58 13.10 1.19 4.74
N ILE A 59 12.61 1.77 3.65
CA ILE A 59 11.86 3.02 3.63
C ILE A 59 10.48 2.71 3.05
N VAL A 60 9.43 3.13 3.74
CA VAL A 60 8.04 2.98 3.27
C VAL A 60 7.50 4.37 2.94
N ASP A 61 6.87 4.51 1.76
CA ASP A 61 6.25 5.77 1.34
C ASP A 61 5.05 5.52 0.40
N GLY A 62 4.02 6.36 0.51
CA GLY A 62 2.75 6.32 -0.21
C GLY A 62 2.49 7.49 -1.17
N HIS A 63 3.48 8.37 -1.41
CA HIS A 63 3.24 9.67 -2.05
C HIS A 63 2.79 9.62 -3.54
N GLN A 64 3.07 8.56 -4.27
CA GLN A 64 2.85 8.54 -5.72
C GLN A 64 1.40 8.19 -6.09
N LYS A 65 0.73 9.14 -6.74
CA LYS A 65 -0.58 8.95 -7.37
C LYS A 65 -0.42 8.50 -8.82
N ALA A 66 -1.18 7.49 -9.22
CA ALA A 66 -1.32 7.08 -10.60
C ALA A 66 -2.76 7.35 -11.08
N ASN A 67 -2.94 7.65 -12.37
CA ASN A 67 -4.19 8.18 -12.91
C ASN A 67 -5.20 7.07 -13.32
N ARG A 68 -5.30 5.97 -12.58
CA ARG A 68 -6.31 4.92 -12.82
C ARG A 68 -7.60 5.28 -12.11
N LEU A 69 -8.71 4.89 -12.73
CA LEU A 69 -10.03 4.99 -12.14
C LEU A 69 -10.27 3.79 -11.22
N VAL A 70 -10.61 4.03 -9.96
CA VAL A 70 -11.00 2.99 -9.00
C VAL A 70 -12.43 3.20 -8.53
N CYS A 71 -13.12 2.12 -8.24
CA CYS A 71 -14.46 2.16 -7.66
C CYS A 71 -14.45 2.90 -6.32
N GLN A 72 -15.43 3.76 -6.10
CA GLN A 72 -15.54 4.56 -4.87
C GLN A 72 -16.15 3.80 -3.68
N TYR A 73 -16.46 2.52 -3.83
CA TYR A 73 -16.93 1.70 -2.72
C TYR A 73 -15.78 1.38 -1.76
N LYS A 74 -15.85 1.89 -0.53
CA LYS A 74 -14.77 1.81 0.47
C LYS A 74 -14.88 0.58 1.38
N ASP A 75 -16.06 0.00 1.53
CA ASP A 75 -16.36 -1.06 2.51
C ASP A 75 -15.95 -2.46 1.99
N VAL A 76 -14.73 -2.55 1.46
CA VAL A 76 -14.09 -3.81 1.08
C VAL A 76 -12.99 -4.08 2.09
N PHE A 77 -13.04 -5.25 2.71
CA PHE A 77 -12.10 -5.66 3.74
C PHE A 77 -11.26 -6.85 3.26
N ASP A 78 -9.97 -6.81 3.56
CA ASP A 78 -9.05 -7.93 3.38
C ASP A 78 -8.77 -8.58 4.73
N ASN A 79 -8.96 -9.90 4.80
CA ASN A 79 -8.72 -10.73 5.99
C ASN A 79 -7.55 -11.69 5.79
N SER A 80 -6.77 -11.54 4.72
CA SER A 80 -5.64 -12.43 4.39
C SER A 80 -4.51 -12.36 5.42
N ILE A 81 -4.44 -11.28 6.20
CA ILE A 81 -3.46 -11.08 7.28
C ILE A 81 -4.15 -11.24 8.63
N TYR A 82 -4.17 -12.48 9.11
CA TYR A 82 -4.88 -12.85 10.32
C TYR A 82 -4.38 -12.11 11.56
N GLU A 83 -3.12 -11.68 11.56
CA GLU A 83 -2.49 -10.89 12.63
C GLU A 83 -3.12 -9.51 12.80
N LEU A 84 -3.64 -8.95 11.70
CA LEU A 84 -4.25 -7.62 11.67
C LEU A 84 -5.78 -7.68 11.76
N GLY A 85 -6.40 -8.85 11.64
CA GLY A 85 -7.84 -8.93 11.42
C GLY A 85 -8.27 -8.23 10.12
N PRO A 86 -9.53 -7.77 10.02
CA PRO A 86 -10.04 -7.10 8.84
C PRO A 86 -9.34 -5.75 8.58
N VAL A 87 -8.80 -5.60 7.37
CA VAL A 87 -8.20 -4.34 6.90
C VAL A 87 -9.06 -3.75 5.79
N GLN A 88 -9.55 -2.52 5.97
CA GLN A 88 -10.29 -1.83 4.91
C GLN A 88 -9.35 -1.46 3.76
N MET A 89 -9.59 -2.03 2.59
CA MET A 89 -8.76 -1.85 1.40
C MET A 89 -9.41 -0.98 0.34
N GLY A 90 -10.74 -0.89 0.33
CA GLY A 90 -11.52 -0.28 -0.75
C GLY A 90 -11.61 -1.17 -1.99
N CYS A 91 -12.57 -0.88 -2.85
CA CYS A 91 -12.80 -1.67 -4.06
C CYS A 91 -11.71 -1.42 -5.11
N LEU A 92 -10.99 -2.48 -5.47
CA LEU A 92 -9.93 -2.43 -6.47
C LEU A 92 -10.47 -2.50 -7.91
N HIS A 93 -11.76 -2.77 -8.14
CA HIS A 93 -12.31 -2.82 -9.50
C HIS A 93 -12.37 -1.43 -10.14
N SER A 94 -12.24 -1.40 -11.46
CA SER A 94 -12.46 -0.17 -12.23
C SER A 94 -13.95 0.16 -12.29
N PRO A 95 -14.34 1.45 -12.24
CA PRO A 95 -15.73 1.84 -12.40
C PRO A 95 -16.21 1.62 -13.84
N LEU A 96 -17.53 1.47 -14.00
CA LEU A 96 -18.15 1.28 -15.33
C LEU A 96 -17.96 2.52 -16.22
N ARG A 97 -17.51 2.30 -17.45
CA ARG A 97 -17.31 3.37 -18.45
C ARG A 97 -18.46 3.37 -19.46
N LYS A 98 -18.96 4.56 -19.83
CA LYS A 98 -19.79 4.80 -21.02
C LYS A 98 -21.19 4.17 -21.09
N ALA A 99 -21.69 3.54 -20.02
CA ALA A 99 -23.09 3.09 -19.98
C ALA A 99 -24.04 4.26 -19.69
N ARG A 100 -25.10 4.41 -20.49
CA ARG A 100 -26.18 5.37 -20.20
C ARG A 100 -26.90 4.91 -18.92
N ASN A 101 -27.23 5.84 -18.02
CA ASN A 101 -27.94 5.59 -16.76
C ASN A 101 -27.18 4.76 -15.71
N VAL A 102 -25.85 4.82 -15.70
CA VAL A 102 -25.02 4.10 -14.72
C VAL A 102 -24.16 5.09 -13.94
N ASP A 103 -24.02 4.85 -12.64
CA ASP A 103 -23.13 5.65 -11.82
C ASP A 103 -21.67 5.28 -12.11
N HIS A 104 -20.95 6.16 -12.81
CA HIS A 104 -19.55 6.00 -13.18
C HIS A 104 -18.57 6.07 -11.99
N ARG A 105 -19.07 6.18 -10.75
CA ARG A 105 -18.27 6.07 -9.52
C ARG A 105 -18.06 4.63 -9.08
N TYR A 106 -18.94 3.71 -9.46
CA TYR A 106 -18.95 2.34 -8.96
C TYR A 106 -18.63 1.32 -10.06
N CYS A 107 -18.03 0.20 -9.69
CA CYS A 107 -17.92 -0.96 -10.57
C CYS A 107 -19.26 -1.70 -10.67
N GLN A 108 -19.36 -2.70 -11.54
CA GLN A 108 -20.58 -3.50 -11.70
C GLN A 108 -21.08 -4.13 -10.39
N LEU A 109 -20.15 -4.56 -9.52
CA LEU A 109 -20.48 -5.20 -8.24
C LEU A 109 -21.09 -4.23 -7.22
N HIS A 110 -20.78 -2.94 -7.35
CA HIS A 110 -21.19 -1.91 -6.39
C HIS A 110 -22.14 -0.88 -7.01
N GLN A 111 -22.75 -1.18 -8.15
CA GLN A 111 -23.77 -0.32 -8.72
C GLN A 111 -24.94 -0.23 -7.73
N PRO A 112 -25.48 0.98 -7.46
CA PRO A 112 -26.74 1.09 -6.77
C PRO A 112 -27.78 0.28 -7.52
N LYS A 113 -28.49 -0.63 -6.83
CA LYS A 113 -29.67 -1.24 -7.44
C LYS A 113 -30.62 -0.10 -7.76
N ILE A 114 -30.85 0.18 -9.04
CA ILE A 114 -31.89 1.10 -9.46
C ILE A 114 -33.18 0.46 -8.97
N VAL A 115 -33.72 0.98 -7.86
CA VAL A 115 -35.06 0.64 -7.44
C VAL A 115 -35.93 1.23 -8.53
N THR A 116 -36.33 0.40 -9.50
CA THR A 116 -37.37 0.77 -10.44
C THR A 116 -38.56 1.20 -9.57
N PRO A 117 -39.08 2.43 -9.75
CA PRO A 117 -40.26 2.85 -9.01
C PRO A 117 -41.32 1.79 -9.26
N VAL A 118 -41.64 1.02 -8.21
CA VAL A 118 -42.82 0.18 -8.23
C VAL A 118 -43.97 1.20 -8.25
N ASN A 119 -44.84 1.11 -9.24
CA ASN A 119 -46.04 1.97 -9.38
C ASN A 119 -47.08 1.68 -8.28
N ASP A 120 -46.64 1.46 -7.05
CA ASP A 120 -47.48 1.33 -5.87
C ASP A 120 -47.42 2.64 -5.10
N GLU A 121 -48.50 3.41 -5.14
CA GLU A 121 -48.68 4.71 -4.49
C GLU A 121 -48.68 4.65 -2.95
N SER A 122 -48.02 3.70 -2.30
CA SER A 122 -48.18 3.54 -0.84
C SER A 122 -47.03 2.88 -0.07
N ILE A 123 -45.75 3.24 -0.27
CA ILE A 123 -44.71 2.91 0.74
C ILE A 123 -43.69 4.06 0.94
N PRO A 124 -43.35 4.42 2.20
CA PRO A 124 -42.43 5.51 2.50
C PRO A 124 -41.00 5.21 2.06
N ILE A 125 -40.49 6.11 1.23
CA ILE A 125 -39.10 6.57 1.04
C ILE A 125 -38.07 5.86 1.94
N HIS A 126 -37.40 4.84 1.39
CA HIS A 126 -36.17 4.23 1.91
C HIS A 126 -34.94 5.10 1.61
N GLN A 127 -35.07 6.41 1.82
CA GLN A 127 -33.96 7.35 1.92
C GLN A 127 -33.58 7.37 3.41
N ILE A 128 -32.29 7.41 3.76
CA ILE A 128 -31.74 7.33 5.15
C ILE A 128 -31.39 5.90 5.63
N VAL A 129 -30.43 5.21 4.99
CA VAL A 129 -29.59 4.21 5.68
C VAL A 129 -28.09 4.35 5.35
N LEU A 130 -27.72 5.08 4.30
CA LEU A 130 -26.31 5.28 3.94
C LEU A 130 -25.58 6.35 4.78
N GLU A 131 -26.29 7.31 5.37
CA GLU A 131 -25.65 8.43 6.10
C GLU A 131 -25.05 8.04 7.46
N ASN A 132 -25.42 6.89 8.06
CA ASN A 132 -24.91 6.49 9.39
C ASN A 132 -23.74 5.48 9.38
N LYS A 133 -23.48 4.81 8.24
CA LYS A 133 -22.41 3.79 8.20
C LYS A 133 -21.01 4.40 8.01
N GLU A 134 -20.88 5.43 7.17
CA GLU A 134 -19.59 6.10 6.94
C GLU A 134 -19.07 6.74 8.23
N THR A 135 -19.96 7.32 9.06
CA THR A 135 -19.61 7.82 10.39
C THR A 135 -19.19 6.73 11.37
N THR A 136 -19.60 5.48 11.20
CA THR A 136 -19.30 4.40 12.17
C THR A 136 -17.90 3.83 11.95
N LEU A 137 -17.47 3.65 10.70
CA LEU A 137 -16.11 3.18 10.37
C LEU A 137 -15.04 4.23 10.62
N ASP A 138 -15.32 5.49 10.27
CA ASP A 138 -14.42 6.59 10.62
C ASP A 138 -14.31 6.74 12.14
N LYS A 139 -15.42 6.58 12.89
CA LYS A 139 -15.39 6.51 14.36
C LYS A 139 -14.60 5.32 14.87
N LEU A 140 -14.73 4.12 14.31
CA LEU A 140 -13.95 2.95 14.72
C LEU A 140 -12.46 3.14 14.45
N ALA A 141 -12.10 3.66 13.28
CA ALA A 141 -10.72 4.00 12.96
C ALA A 141 -10.19 5.11 13.89
N LEU A 142 -11.00 6.12 14.19
CA LEU A 142 -10.67 7.18 15.15
C LEU A 142 -10.54 6.65 16.58
N MET A 143 -11.37 5.69 17.00
CA MET A 143 -11.34 5.04 18.32
C MET A 143 -10.01 4.32 18.57
N GLU A 144 -9.31 3.85 17.53
CA GLU A 144 -7.94 3.31 17.67
C GLU A 144 -6.93 4.36 18.18
N TYR A 145 -7.22 5.65 17.96
CA TYR A 145 -6.39 6.79 18.34
C TYR A 145 -6.90 7.54 19.58
N VAL A 146 -8.00 7.08 20.20
CA VAL A 146 -8.51 7.63 21.45
C VAL A 146 -7.82 6.92 22.61
N ASP A 147 -7.33 7.66 23.60
CA ASP A 147 -6.76 7.10 24.82
C ASP A 147 -7.83 6.47 25.72
N LYS A 148 -7.44 5.94 26.89
CA LYS A 148 -8.40 5.30 27.81
C LYS A 148 -9.40 6.29 28.40
N ASP A 149 -9.08 7.57 28.38
CA ASP A 149 -9.85 8.65 29.00
C ASP A 149 -10.77 9.35 27.99
N GLY A 150 -10.82 8.86 26.75
CA GLY A 150 -11.68 9.42 25.70
C GLY A 150 -11.06 10.64 25.01
N HIS A 151 -9.82 10.99 25.33
CA HIS A 151 -9.11 12.06 24.63
C HIS A 151 -8.44 11.49 23.38
N TYR A 152 -8.54 12.23 22.26
CA TYR A 152 -7.63 11.99 21.16
C TYR A 152 -6.23 12.26 21.69
N ASP A 153 -5.35 11.26 21.63
CA ASP A 153 -3.95 11.42 22.05
C ASP A 153 -3.39 12.68 21.36
N ASP A 154 -3.06 13.70 22.18
CA ASP A 154 -3.07 15.18 21.97
C ASP A 154 -2.32 15.74 20.74
N ALA A 155 -1.84 14.90 19.83
CA ALA A 155 -1.14 15.28 18.63
C ALA A 155 -1.20 14.15 17.61
N LEU A 156 -2.26 14.04 16.80
CA LEU A 156 -1.98 13.60 15.43
C LEU A 156 -0.91 14.58 14.93
N CYS A 157 0.36 14.14 14.83
CA CYS A 157 1.34 14.92 14.09
C CYS A 157 0.65 15.33 12.79
N ASN A 158 0.82 16.57 12.33
CA ASN A 158 0.04 17.25 11.28
C ASN A 158 -0.03 16.51 9.90
N VAL A 159 0.37 15.25 9.86
CA VAL A 159 0.34 14.24 8.81
C VAL A 159 -1.08 13.76 8.50
N PHE A 160 -2.03 13.78 9.44
CA PHE A 160 -3.45 13.54 9.13
C PHE A 160 -4.07 14.76 8.43
N ARG A 161 -3.59 15.04 7.23
CA ARG A 161 -4.30 15.91 6.27
C ARG A 161 -5.48 15.11 5.72
N SER A 162 -6.53 14.94 6.51
CA SER A 162 -7.84 14.55 6.00
C SER A 162 -8.37 15.72 5.16
N GLY A 163 -7.90 15.78 3.92
CA GLY A 163 -8.55 16.55 2.88
C GLY A 163 -9.89 15.89 2.57
N ILE A 164 -10.90 16.21 3.37
CA ILE A 164 -12.32 16.11 3.00
C ILE A 164 -12.53 17.12 1.86
N ASN A 165 -12.00 16.80 0.68
CA ASN A 165 -12.38 17.50 -0.52
C ASN A 165 -13.66 16.83 -1.01
N SER A 166 -14.80 17.43 -0.65
CA SER A 166 -16.17 17.08 -1.05
C SER A 166 -16.43 17.20 -2.56
N LYS A 167 -15.42 17.56 -3.36
CA LYS A 167 -15.57 17.62 -4.82
C LYS A 167 -15.40 16.22 -5.40
N LEU A 168 -16.37 15.82 -6.23
CA LEU A 168 -16.48 14.64 -7.09
C LEU A 168 -15.24 14.42 -7.99
N LYS A 169 -14.05 14.31 -7.40
CA LYS A 169 -12.84 13.93 -8.11
C LYS A 169 -12.91 12.43 -8.27
N ILE A 170 -12.93 12.01 -9.52
CA ILE A 170 -12.46 10.70 -9.95
C ILE A 170 -11.27 10.33 -9.05
N SER A 171 -11.41 9.26 -8.27
CA SER A 171 -10.40 8.80 -7.32
C SER A 171 -9.18 8.33 -8.09
N SER A 172 -8.14 9.16 -8.12
CA SER A 172 -6.80 8.71 -8.47
C SER A 172 -6.29 7.83 -7.34
N TYR A 173 -5.85 6.62 -7.64
CA TYR A 173 -5.25 5.72 -6.67
C TYR A 173 -3.80 6.08 -6.37
N GLY A 174 -3.36 5.82 -5.14
CA GLY A 174 -1.96 5.85 -4.76
C GLY A 174 -1.37 4.44 -4.72
N PHE A 175 -0.09 4.32 -4.48
CA PHE A 175 0.50 3.08 -4.01
C PHE A 175 1.45 3.34 -2.87
N LEU A 176 1.50 2.38 -1.96
CA LEU A 176 2.51 2.29 -0.92
C LEU A 176 3.64 1.42 -1.47
N ALA A 177 4.88 1.88 -1.39
CA ALA A 177 6.04 1.11 -1.81
C ALA A 177 7.05 1.02 -0.67
N THR A 178 7.74 -0.13 -0.63
CA THR A 178 8.89 -0.34 0.25
C THR A 178 10.17 -0.34 -0.58
N PHE A 179 11.10 0.52 -0.19
CA PHE A 179 12.42 0.67 -0.77
C PHE A 179 13.46 0.17 0.23
N LEU A 180 14.57 -0.37 -0.25
CA LEU A 180 15.79 -0.51 0.56
C LEU A 180 16.63 0.76 0.44
N SER A 181 17.55 0.97 1.39
CA SER A 181 18.50 2.11 1.38
C SER A 181 19.32 2.27 0.10
N CYS A 182 19.43 1.22 -0.72
CA CYS A 182 20.07 1.23 -2.05
C CYS A 182 19.12 1.56 -3.21
N SER A 183 17.91 2.07 -2.92
CA SER A 183 16.87 2.43 -3.91
C SER A 183 16.21 1.25 -4.65
N VAL A 184 16.48 0.00 -4.24
CA VAL A 184 15.77 -1.19 -4.71
C VAL A 184 14.36 -1.21 -4.13
N ILE A 185 13.34 -1.36 -4.99
CA ILE A 185 11.94 -1.53 -4.58
C ILE A 185 11.70 -3.00 -4.27
N VAL A 186 11.32 -3.35 -3.05
CA VAL A 186 11.13 -4.75 -2.64
C VAL A 186 9.68 -5.16 -2.55
N GLY A 187 8.76 -4.22 -2.46
CA GLY A 187 7.34 -4.51 -2.44
C GLY A 187 6.51 -3.26 -2.70
N PHE A 188 5.25 -3.47 -3.07
CA PHE A 188 4.29 -2.39 -3.26
C PHE A 188 2.85 -2.88 -3.11
N THR A 189 1.95 -1.99 -2.71
CA THR A 189 0.52 -2.27 -2.60
C THR A 189 -0.28 -1.11 -3.17
N GLU A 190 -1.24 -1.42 -4.03
CA GLU A 190 -2.17 -0.42 -4.54
C GLU A 190 -3.10 0.10 -3.44
N GLN A 191 -3.28 1.42 -3.36
CA GLN A 191 -4.10 2.06 -2.34
C GLN A 191 -5.21 2.94 -2.93
N PRO A 192 -6.47 2.44 -3.04
CA PRO A 192 -7.59 3.25 -3.51
C PRO A 192 -8.14 4.20 -2.43
N CYS A 193 -8.00 3.85 -1.14
CA CYS A 193 -8.37 4.68 0.00
C CYS A 193 -7.17 5.45 0.59
N SER A 194 -7.41 6.26 1.63
CA SER A 194 -6.36 6.91 2.40
C SER A 194 -5.41 5.91 3.07
N GLU A 195 -4.15 6.31 3.20
CA GLU A 195 -3.16 5.55 3.95
C GLU A 195 -3.54 5.54 5.44
N GLY A 196 -3.69 4.34 6.01
CA GLY A 196 -3.97 4.13 7.43
C GLY A 196 -2.96 3.15 8.03
N MET A 197 -2.75 3.19 9.35
CA MET A 197 -1.71 2.37 10.01
C MET A 197 -1.88 0.87 9.71
N ARG A 198 -3.11 0.35 9.78
CA ARG A 198 -3.40 -1.05 9.40
C ARG A 198 -3.01 -1.39 7.97
N ARG A 199 -3.12 -0.45 7.03
CA ARG A 199 -2.75 -0.66 5.62
C ARG A 199 -1.25 -0.65 5.41
N VAL A 200 -0.55 0.22 6.14
CA VAL A 200 0.92 0.22 6.18
C VAL A 200 1.43 -1.10 6.75
N LEU A 201 0.85 -1.55 7.88
CA LEU A 201 1.19 -2.85 8.45
C LEU A 201 0.82 -4.01 7.52
N HIS A 202 -0.32 -3.94 6.85
CA HIS A 202 -0.73 -4.97 5.88
C HIS A 202 0.29 -5.10 4.76
N HIS A 203 0.75 -3.97 4.22
CA HIS A 203 1.80 -3.93 3.22
C HIS A 203 3.11 -4.57 3.71
N ILE A 204 3.59 -4.17 4.90
CA ILE A 204 4.85 -4.69 5.45
C ILE A 204 4.74 -6.20 5.75
N LEU A 205 3.65 -6.64 6.38
CA LEU A 205 3.41 -8.05 6.68
C LEU A 205 3.28 -8.89 5.41
N THR A 206 2.70 -8.34 4.34
CA THR A 206 2.67 -9.02 3.03
C THR A 206 4.09 -9.26 2.50
N ILE A 207 4.99 -8.28 2.65
CA ILE A 207 6.40 -8.43 2.24
C ILE A 207 7.11 -9.49 3.10
N LEU A 208 6.91 -9.45 4.42
CA LEU A 208 7.53 -10.39 5.36
C LEU A 208 7.11 -11.86 5.14
N ARG A 209 5.96 -12.10 4.50
CA ARG A 209 5.54 -13.46 4.08
C ARG A 209 6.36 -14.04 2.93
N PHE A 210 7.04 -13.19 2.15
CA PHE A 210 7.75 -13.60 0.93
C PHE A 210 9.25 -13.29 0.97
N GLY A 211 9.71 -12.52 1.94
CA GLY A 211 11.11 -12.15 2.09
C GLY A 211 11.43 -11.58 3.48
N GLN A 212 12.68 -11.20 3.67
CA GLN A 212 13.16 -10.58 4.91
C GLN A 212 13.39 -9.09 4.69
N LEU A 213 13.09 -8.29 5.72
CA LEU A 213 13.37 -6.87 5.74
C LEU A 213 14.44 -6.56 6.80
N PRO A 214 15.21 -5.47 6.61
CA PRO A 214 16.15 -4.99 7.63
C PRO A 214 15.43 -4.63 8.93
N ASN A 215 16.13 -4.71 10.08
CA ASN A 215 15.54 -4.39 11.39
C ASN A 215 15.40 -2.87 11.68
N ALA A 216 15.53 -2.04 10.66
CA ALA A 216 15.41 -0.59 10.75
C ALA A 216 14.54 -0.04 9.63
N MET A 217 13.67 0.92 9.97
CA MET A 217 12.65 1.46 9.10
C MET A 217 12.61 2.99 9.12
N CYS A 218 12.51 3.62 7.95
CA CYS A 218 12.07 5.01 7.82
C CYS A 218 10.65 5.09 7.26
N TYR A 219 9.84 5.98 7.81
CA TYR A 219 8.49 6.26 7.32
C TYR A 219 8.00 7.63 7.79
N ASP A 220 7.27 8.33 6.94
CA ASP A 220 6.70 9.66 7.20
C ASP A 220 5.95 9.74 8.52
N CYS A 221 5.19 8.70 8.87
CA CYS A 221 4.37 8.66 10.09
C CYS A 221 4.87 7.59 11.08
N ALA A 222 6.18 7.33 11.11
CA ALA A 222 6.79 6.29 11.94
C ALA A 222 6.43 6.38 13.43
N CYS A 223 6.26 7.59 13.99
CA CYS A 223 5.91 7.76 15.39
C CYS A 223 4.52 7.19 15.71
N THR A 224 3.53 7.48 14.87
CA THR A 224 2.16 6.99 15.03
C THR A 224 2.11 5.50 14.77
N LEU A 225 2.84 5.02 13.77
CA LEU A 225 2.96 3.59 13.49
C LEU A 225 3.55 2.83 14.69
N LYS A 226 4.63 3.33 15.30
CA LYS A 226 5.25 2.69 16.47
C LYS A 226 4.31 2.61 17.66
N LEU A 227 3.57 3.68 17.94
CA LEU A 227 2.57 3.69 19.01
C LEU A 227 1.42 2.73 18.73
N PHE A 228 0.94 2.69 17.48
CA PHE A 228 -0.08 1.73 17.05
C PHE A 228 0.39 0.28 17.27
N ILE A 229 1.59 -0.05 16.81
CA ILE A 229 2.23 -1.37 17.00
C ILE A 229 2.29 -1.73 18.48
N ASN A 230 2.84 -0.84 19.32
CA ASN A 230 3.03 -1.08 20.75
C ASN A 230 1.71 -1.23 21.51
N ARG A 231 0.65 -0.55 21.05
CA ARG A 231 -0.66 -0.57 21.71
C ARG A 231 -1.48 -1.80 21.36
N HIS A 232 -1.43 -2.23 20.11
CA HIS A 232 -2.37 -3.21 19.58
C HIS A 232 -1.76 -4.61 19.45
N PHE A 233 -0.46 -4.76 19.18
CA PHE A 233 0.11 -6.12 19.12
C PHE A 233 0.25 -6.73 20.51
N GLY A 234 -0.22 -7.96 20.66
CA GLY A 234 -0.28 -8.65 21.95
C GLY A 234 -1.50 -8.27 22.79
N SER A 235 -2.38 -7.40 22.29
CA SER A 235 -3.73 -7.23 22.84
C SER A 235 -4.68 -8.31 22.30
N ASN A 236 -5.94 -8.28 22.75
CA ASN A 236 -7.00 -9.13 22.18
C ASN A 236 -7.30 -8.80 20.70
N ASP A 237 -6.84 -7.64 20.20
CA ASP A 237 -7.20 -7.12 18.88
C ASP A 237 -6.25 -7.59 17.78
N LEU A 238 -4.94 -7.72 18.06
CA LEU A 238 -3.94 -8.18 17.10
C LEU A 238 -3.08 -9.32 17.67
N LYS A 239 -3.05 -10.43 16.94
CA LYS A 239 -2.36 -11.66 17.37
C LYS A 239 -0.84 -11.50 17.30
N SER A 240 -0.16 -12.04 18.29
CA SER A 240 1.31 -12.13 18.28
C SER A 240 1.78 -13.29 17.40
N THR A 241 2.68 -13.01 16.47
CA THR A 241 3.38 -13.95 15.58
C THR A 241 4.84 -13.53 15.43
N ASP A 242 5.68 -14.36 14.82
CA ASP A 242 7.08 -14.01 14.52
C ASP A 242 7.18 -12.70 13.71
N SER A 243 6.25 -12.49 12.77
CA SER A 243 6.21 -11.26 11.97
C SER A 243 5.82 -10.04 12.80
N THR A 244 4.91 -10.18 13.77
CA THR A 244 4.56 -9.04 14.64
C THR A 244 5.63 -8.79 15.70
N GLN A 245 6.34 -9.82 16.17
CA GLN A 245 7.52 -9.67 17.03
C GLN A 245 8.66 -8.95 16.31
N PHE A 246 8.86 -9.24 15.02
CA PHE A 246 9.74 -8.43 14.18
C PHE A 246 9.28 -6.97 14.17
N LEU A 247 8.00 -6.69 13.91
CA LEU A 247 7.49 -5.31 13.90
C LEU A 247 7.63 -4.56 15.24
N THR A 248 7.48 -5.24 16.38
CA THR A 248 7.66 -4.62 17.71
C THR A 248 9.14 -4.33 17.99
N SER A 249 10.05 -5.17 17.51
CA SER A 249 11.51 -4.99 17.65
C SER A 249 12.14 -4.02 16.64
N LEU A 250 11.40 -3.60 15.60
CA LEU A 250 11.88 -2.66 14.60
C LEU A 250 12.36 -1.35 15.23
N THR A 251 13.57 -0.94 14.83
CA THR A 251 14.06 0.43 15.05
C THR A 251 13.41 1.35 14.02
N MET A 252 12.64 2.33 14.47
CA MET A 252 11.89 3.21 13.57
C MET A 252 12.38 4.65 13.66
N ALA A 253 12.51 5.30 12.51
CA ALA A 253 12.75 6.73 12.43
C ALA A 253 11.75 7.39 11.47
N ILE A 254 11.45 8.65 11.75
CA ILE A 254 10.66 9.50 10.85
C ILE A 254 11.53 9.85 9.64
N ASP A 255 10.94 9.90 8.45
CA ASP A 255 11.65 10.43 7.29
C ASP A 255 12.18 11.85 7.56
N ARG A 256 13.46 12.10 7.28
CA ARG A 256 14.13 13.40 7.46
C ARG A 256 13.31 14.58 6.92
N PHE A 257 12.67 14.43 5.76
CA PHE A 257 11.85 15.49 5.17
C PHE A 257 10.60 15.83 5.98
N HIS A 258 10.08 14.84 6.71
CA HIS A 258 8.81 14.94 7.42
C HIS A 258 9.00 15.35 8.88
N VAL A 259 10.20 15.23 9.48
CA VAL A 259 10.50 15.57 10.89
C VAL A 259 9.96 16.95 11.32
N LYS A 260 9.99 17.95 10.43
CA LYS A 260 9.45 19.30 10.72
C LYS A 260 7.94 19.33 10.97
N ASN A 261 7.18 18.41 10.37
CA ASN A 261 5.73 18.30 10.50
C ASN A 261 5.31 17.59 11.80
N HIS A 262 6.26 16.91 12.46
CA HIS A 262 6.01 16.20 13.70
C HIS A 262 6.23 17.09 14.91
N LYS A 263 5.37 16.97 15.93
CA LYS A 263 5.38 17.87 17.10
C LYS A 263 5.60 17.17 18.43
N ARG A 264 5.33 15.86 18.52
CA ARG A 264 5.45 15.12 19.79
C ARG A 264 6.89 15.12 20.31
N PRO A 265 7.12 15.11 21.63
CA PRO A 265 8.47 15.00 22.20
C PRO A 265 9.26 13.82 21.64
N ILE A 266 8.63 12.64 21.55
CA ILE A 266 9.22 11.41 20.98
C ILE A 266 9.69 11.60 19.53
N CYS A 267 9.03 12.47 18.77
CA CYS A 267 9.40 12.78 17.38
C CYS A 267 10.66 13.63 17.27
N LYS A 268 10.95 14.43 18.30
CA LYS A 268 12.13 15.31 18.35
C LYS A 268 13.34 14.63 18.98
N THR A 269 13.13 13.50 19.65
CA THR A 269 14.16 12.69 20.29
C THR A 269 14.35 11.37 19.55
N VAL A 270 13.82 10.27 20.08
CA VAL A 270 14.13 8.89 19.68
C VAL A 270 13.57 8.48 18.32
N MET A 271 12.67 9.23 17.70
CA MET A 271 12.21 8.95 16.34
C MET A 271 12.91 9.83 15.29
N ARG A 272 13.78 10.75 15.70
CA ARG A 272 14.52 11.60 14.77
C ARG A 272 15.71 10.80 14.20
N PRO A 273 15.86 10.69 12.87
CA PRO A 273 16.92 9.88 12.26
C PRO A 273 18.33 10.40 12.59
N ASP A 274 18.48 11.70 12.87
CA ASP A 274 19.76 12.32 13.23
C ASP A 274 20.00 12.37 14.75
N HIS A 275 19.17 11.69 15.55
CA HIS A 275 19.41 11.58 16.98
C HIS A 275 20.63 10.68 17.24
N PRO A 276 21.51 11.01 18.22
CA PRO A 276 22.73 10.25 18.48
C PRO A 276 22.53 8.73 18.66
N CYS A 277 21.37 8.31 19.17
CA CYS A 277 21.04 6.89 19.35
C CYS A 277 20.88 6.10 18.05
N HIS A 278 20.84 6.75 16.89
CA HIS A 278 20.72 6.08 15.58
C HIS A 278 21.85 6.39 14.61
N ASN A 279 22.94 7.00 15.08
CA ASN A 279 24.04 7.41 14.20
C ASN A 279 24.67 6.21 13.46
N ASP A 280 24.67 5.04 14.07
CA ASP A 280 25.15 3.78 13.48
C ASP A 280 24.25 3.24 12.36
N ILE A 281 22.97 3.60 12.38
CA ILE A 281 21.95 3.13 11.43
C ILE A 281 21.69 4.15 10.33
N TYR A 282 21.29 5.39 10.66
CA TYR A 282 20.75 6.34 9.68
C TYR A 282 21.73 7.41 9.21
N ALA A 283 22.86 7.64 9.88
CA ALA A 283 23.75 8.78 9.55
C ALA A 283 24.25 8.76 8.11
N SER A 284 24.55 7.58 7.56
CA SER A 284 25.03 7.39 6.18
C SER A 284 23.94 6.97 5.18
N ILE A 285 22.69 6.86 5.63
CA ILE A 285 21.60 6.37 4.79
C ILE A 285 20.90 7.54 4.12
N ASN A 286 20.75 7.44 2.79
CA ASN A 286 19.86 8.30 2.06
C ASN A 286 18.40 7.87 2.35
N THR A 287 17.68 8.64 3.16
CA THR A 287 16.25 8.39 3.40
C THR A 287 15.39 8.80 2.21
N GLN A 288 15.91 9.65 1.32
CA GLN A 288 15.20 10.25 0.18
C GLN A 288 15.07 9.32 -1.05
N VAL A 289 15.30 8.01 -0.85
CA VAL A 289 15.26 7.04 -1.94
C VAL A 289 13.83 6.84 -2.47
N ALA A 290 12.83 7.10 -1.64
CA ALA A 290 11.44 7.01 -2.02
C ALA A 290 11.07 8.09 -3.04
N GLU A 291 11.44 9.36 -2.81
CA GLU A 291 11.18 10.47 -3.72
C GLU A 291 11.92 10.30 -5.05
N GLN A 292 13.17 9.82 -5.00
CA GLN A 292 13.93 9.47 -6.20
C GLN A 292 13.24 8.35 -6.98
N GLY A 293 12.76 7.32 -6.28
CA GLY A 293 11.99 6.23 -6.85
C GLY A 293 10.68 6.71 -7.50
N PHE A 294 9.94 7.57 -6.82
CA PHE A 294 8.69 8.14 -7.34
C PHE A 294 8.91 9.11 -8.49
N SER A 295 10.01 9.86 -8.51
CA SER A 295 10.38 10.68 -9.67
C SER A 295 10.48 9.84 -10.94
N TYR A 296 11.02 8.61 -10.86
CA TYR A 296 11.03 7.69 -11.99
C TYR A 296 9.61 7.28 -12.42
N LEU A 297 8.73 6.99 -11.44
CA LEU A 297 7.37 6.49 -11.69
C LEU A 297 6.40 7.56 -12.19
N SER A 298 6.66 8.82 -11.84
CA SER A 298 5.88 9.96 -12.31
C SER A 298 5.82 10.06 -13.85
N LYS A 299 6.84 9.52 -14.55
CA LYS A 299 6.91 9.43 -16.02
C LYS A 299 5.82 8.53 -16.62
N PHE A 300 5.31 7.57 -15.84
CA PHE A 300 4.34 6.57 -16.29
C PHE A 300 2.92 6.82 -15.75
N LYS A 301 2.70 7.89 -14.98
CA LYS A 301 1.41 8.14 -14.27
C LYS A 301 0.17 8.07 -15.16
N ASN A 302 0.30 8.45 -16.43
CA ASN A 302 -0.79 8.47 -17.40
C ASN A 302 -1.02 7.12 -18.10
N SER A 303 -0.01 6.25 -18.13
CA SER A 303 -0.10 4.93 -18.78
C SER A 303 -1.15 4.03 -18.11
N PHE A 304 -1.39 4.23 -16.81
CA PHE A 304 -2.31 3.42 -16.01
C PHE A 304 -3.78 3.82 -16.13
N ARG A 305 -4.11 4.91 -16.85
CA ARG A 305 -5.50 5.40 -16.91
C ARG A 305 -6.48 4.37 -17.45
N GLY A 306 -6.03 3.50 -18.34
CA GLY A 306 -6.85 2.43 -18.93
C GLY A 306 -6.84 1.10 -18.16
N TYR A 307 -6.04 0.96 -17.11
CA TYR A 307 -5.72 -0.35 -16.57
C TYR A 307 -6.75 -0.79 -15.53
N SER A 308 -7.08 -2.08 -15.52
CA SER A 308 -7.73 -2.75 -14.40
C SER A 308 -6.70 -3.01 -13.29
N TYR A 309 -7.16 -3.41 -12.11
CA TYR A 309 -6.28 -3.69 -10.96
C TYR A 309 -5.28 -4.84 -11.23
N PRO A 310 -5.70 -5.98 -11.81
CA PRO A 310 -4.75 -7.03 -12.14
C PRO A 310 -3.68 -6.54 -13.11
N LYS A 311 -4.07 -5.78 -14.14
CA LYS A 311 -3.14 -5.22 -15.13
C LYS A 311 -2.18 -4.19 -14.53
N SER A 312 -2.68 -3.25 -13.72
CA SER A 312 -1.84 -2.24 -13.08
C SER A 312 -0.79 -2.92 -12.23
N THR A 313 -1.19 -3.94 -11.46
CA THR A 313 -0.27 -4.67 -10.58
C THR A 313 0.81 -5.39 -11.36
N ILE A 314 0.46 -6.19 -12.37
CA ILE A 314 1.45 -6.88 -13.22
C ILE A 314 2.41 -5.87 -13.86
N PHE A 315 1.89 -4.77 -14.40
CA PHE A 315 2.71 -3.75 -15.05
C PHE A 315 3.64 -3.04 -14.06
N PHE A 316 3.18 -2.73 -12.84
CA PHE A 316 4.05 -2.18 -11.80
C PHE A 316 5.14 -3.17 -11.40
N THR A 317 4.81 -4.45 -11.26
CA THR A 317 5.83 -5.47 -10.97
C THR A 317 6.94 -5.47 -12.01
N VAL A 318 6.58 -5.46 -13.31
CA VAL A 318 7.54 -5.39 -14.41
C VAL A 318 8.31 -4.07 -14.38
N LEU A 319 7.63 -2.94 -14.21
CA LEU A 319 8.25 -1.62 -14.19
C LEU A 319 9.26 -1.47 -13.05
N PHE A 320 8.92 -1.97 -11.86
CA PHE A 320 9.81 -1.93 -10.70
C PHE A 320 10.96 -2.91 -10.84
N HIS A 321 10.73 -4.08 -11.45
CA HIS A 321 11.80 -5.02 -11.76
C HIS A 321 12.82 -4.37 -12.71
N LEU A 322 12.38 -3.76 -13.81
CA LEU A 322 13.26 -3.06 -14.76
C LEU A 322 14.03 -1.90 -14.10
N LYS A 323 13.36 -1.11 -13.24
CA LYS A 323 14.02 -0.06 -12.46
C LYS A 323 15.10 -0.65 -11.56
N ASN A 324 14.78 -1.72 -10.85
CA ASN A 324 15.71 -2.37 -9.93
C ASN A 324 16.90 -2.94 -10.69
N CYS A 325 16.70 -3.64 -11.82
CA CYS A 325 17.78 -4.10 -12.71
C CYS A 325 18.70 -2.96 -13.13
N THR A 326 18.13 -1.82 -13.53
CA THR A 326 18.92 -0.62 -13.88
C THR A 326 19.72 -0.11 -12.67
N THR A 327 19.10 -0.09 -11.49
CA THR A 327 19.71 0.38 -10.23
C THR A 327 20.86 -0.53 -9.81
N THR A 328 20.67 -1.85 -9.89
CA THR A 328 21.63 -2.86 -9.42
C THR A 328 22.62 -3.31 -10.48
N GLY A 329 22.42 -2.94 -11.74
CA GLY A 329 23.22 -3.40 -12.88
C GLY A 329 23.06 -4.87 -13.23
N ILE A 330 21.98 -5.51 -12.77
CA ILE A 330 21.63 -6.90 -13.11
C ILE A 330 20.95 -6.89 -14.49
N SER A 331 21.26 -7.87 -15.33
CA SER A 331 20.54 -8.02 -16.61
C SER A 331 19.08 -8.37 -16.34
N SER A 332 18.14 -7.73 -17.05
CA SER A 332 16.69 -7.94 -16.84
C SER A 332 16.20 -9.36 -17.11
N PHE A 333 17.05 -10.23 -17.67
CA PHE A 333 16.73 -11.61 -18.01
C PHE A 333 17.71 -12.63 -17.44
N GLU A 334 18.58 -12.23 -16.50
CA GLU A 334 19.40 -13.19 -15.77
C GLU A 334 18.50 -14.03 -14.86
N GLN A 335 18.49 -15.34 -15.09
CA GLN A 335 17.84 -16.27 -14.19
C GLN A 335 18.63 -16.31 -12.87
N ALA A 336 17.94 -16.21 -11.74
CA ALA A 336 18.53 -16.56 -10.46
C ALA A 336 18.93 -18.04 -10.55
N VAL A 337 20.24 -18.30 -10.47
CA VAL A 337 20.81 -19.66 -10.46
C VAL A 337 20.45 -20.37 -9.16
#